data_AF-A0A7S2BJ88-F1
#
_entry.id   AF-A0A7S2BJ88-F1
#
_cell.length_a   1.000
_cell.length_b   1.000
_cell.length_c   1.000
_cell.angle_alpha   90.00
_cell.angle_beta   90.00
_cell.angle_gamma   90.00
#
_symmetry.space_group_name_H-M   'P 1'
#
loop_
_entity.id
_entity.type
_entity.pdbx_description
1 polymer ?
#
loop_
_entity_poly.entity_id
_entity_poly.type
_entity_poly.pdbx_seq_one_letter_code
_entity_poly.pdbx_strand_id
1 'polypeptide(L)'
;VAEGIRLLKAATYAAAIDPETGMIDMEQLIVGMGAARRKRNKEIESMLQELIAEAGPEGMVTVDDLKVKLNERLGEKKDQISNDNEFFSALRAVEEQGLIRRQGKQIELR
;
A
#
# COMPACT_ATOMS: atom_id res chain seq x y z
N VAL A 1 -31.70 22.58 21.52
CA VAL A 1 -30.22 22.39 21.60
C VAL A 1 -29.80 20.96 21.27
N ALA A 2 -30.53 19.93 21.75
CA ALA A 2 -30.22 18.53 21.46
C ALA A 2 -30.16 18.16 19.96
N GLU A 3 -31.01 18.78 19.13
CA GLU A 3 -31.09 18.47 17.70
C GLU A 3 -29.91 19.00 16.88
N GLY A 4 -29.29 20.11 17.30
CA GLY A 4 -28.08 20.63 16.67
C GLY A 4 -26.87 19.72 16.85
N ILE A 5 -26.76 19.05 18.01
CA ILE A 5 -25.72 18.05 18.28
C ILE A 5 -25.96 16.79 17.43
N ARG A 6 -27.21 16.40 17.21
CA ARG A 6 -27.56 15.28 16.33
C ARG A 6 -27.19 15.57 14.88
N LEU A 7 -27.48 16.77 14.39
CA LEU A 7 -27.11 17.24 13.04
C LEU A 7 -25.60 17.33 12.85
N LEU A 8 -24.85 17.83 13.84
CA LEU A 8 -23.38 17.85 13.82
C LEU A 8 -22.79 16.43 13.78
N LYS A 9 -23.29 15.52 14.62
CA LYS A 9 -22.85 14.12 14.62
C LYS A 9 -23.15 13.42 13.29
N ALA A 10 -24.31 13.67 12.70
CA ALA A 10 -24.69 13.14 11.40
C ALA A 10 -23.79 13.68 10.28
N ALA A 11 -23.47 14.98 10.30
CA ALA A 11 -22.59 15.60 9.32
C ALA A 11 -21.13 15.12 9.43
N THR A 12 -20.60 14.91 10.65
CA THR A 12 -19.26 14.33 10.84
C THR A 12 -19.19 12.87 10.41
N TYR A 13 -20.26 12.10 10.60
CA TYR A 13 -20.35 10.73 10.08
C TYR A 13 -20.38 10.72 8.55
N ALA A 14 -21.13 11.65 7.95
CA ALA A 14 -21.23 11.76 6.48
C ALA A 14 -19.92 12.26 5.83
N ALA A 15 -19.15 13.11 6.51
CA ALA A 15 -17.83 13.56 6.02
C ALA A 15 -16.74 12.45 6.09
N ALA A 16 -16.99 11.38 6.82
CA ALA A 16 -16.12 10.20 6.90
C ALA A 16 -16.51 9.10 5.90
N ILE A 17 -17.45 9.39 4.99
CA ILE A 17 -17.92 8.48 3.94
C ILE A 17 -17.53 9.11 2.60
N ASP A 18 -16.73 8.38 1.82
CA ASP A 18 -16.40 8.75 0.44
C ASP A 18 -17.68 8.64 -0.43
N PRO A 19 -18.13 9.73 -1.07
CA PRO A 19 -19.38 9.77 -1.82
C PRO A 19 -19.40 8.89 -3.08
N GLU A 20 -18.26 8.38 -3.56
CA GLU A 20 -18.22 7.50 -4.73
C GLU A 20 -18.41 6.00 -4.39
N THR A 21 -18.06 5.56 -3.18
CA THR A 21 -17.99 4.11 -2.88
C THR A 21 -18.91 3.63 -1.76
N GLY A 22 -19.43 4.52 -0.91
CA GLY A 22 -20.39 4.17 0.15
C GLY A 22 -19.86 3.17 1.19
N MET A 23 -18.55 2.90 1.19
CA MET A 23 -17.91 2.05 2.19
C MET A 23 -17.53 2.91 3.39
N ILE A 24 -17.95 2.47 4.58
CA ILE A 24 -17.49 3.04 5.85
C ILE A 24 -16.00 2.73 5.94
N ASP A 25 -15.14 3.74 5.81
CA ASP A 25 -13.70 3.58 6.04
C ASP A 25 -13.44 3.44 7.56
N MET A 26 -13.69 2.22 8.06
CA MET A 26 -13.40 1.82 9.44
C MET A 26 -11.91 1.90 9.78
N GLU A 27 -10.99 2.05 8.81
CA GLU A 27 -9.57 2.25 9.11
C GLU A 27 -9.30 3.67 9.65
N GLN A 28 -10.15 4.65 9.35
CA GLN A 28 -10.06 6.02 9.86
C GLN A 28 -10.65 6.20 11.27
N LEU A 29 -11.14 5.13 11.92
CA LEU A 29 -11.55 5.16 13.33
C LEU A 29 -10.53 4.49 14.28
N ILE A 30 -9.47 3.86 13.74
CA ILE A 30 -8.39 3.19 14.50
C ILE A 30 -7.12 4.09 14.54
N VAL A 31 -7.31 5.41 14.54
CA VAL A 31 -6.27 6.42 14.28
C VAL A 31 -5.38 6.62 15.49
N GLY A 32 -4.25 5.90 15.50
CA GLY A 32 -3.08 6.23 16.31
C GLY A 32 -1.77 5.83 15.65
N MET A 33 -1.76 4.69 14.93
CA MET A 33 -0.58 4.17 14.22
C MET A 33 -0.73 4.14 12.69
N GLY A 34 -1.94 4.39 12.17
CA GLY A 34 -2.29 4.10 10.77
C GLY A 34 -1.75 5.09 9.73
N ALA A 35 -1.59 6.38 10.03
CA ALA A 35 -1.23 7.36 8.99
C ALA A 35 0.22 7.22 8.50
N ALA A 36 1.19 7.14 9.43
CA ALA A 36 2.59 6.95 9.09
C ALA A 36 2.84 5.59 8.44
N ARG A 37 2.20 4.53 8.96
CA ARG A 37 2.32 3.17 8.42
C ARG A 37 1.67 3.03 7.03
N ARG A 38 0.50 3.64 6.80
CA ARG A 38 -0.12 3.69 5.46
C ARG A 38 0.73 4.47 4.48
N LYS A 39 1.26 5.63 4.89
CA LYS A 39 2.16 6.42 4.05
C LYS A 39 3.39 5.60 3.65
N ARG A 40 4.04 4.94 4.61
CA ARG A 40 5.17 4.04 4.35
C ARG A 40 4.80 2.88 3.43
N ASN A 41 3.69 2.19 3.68
CA ASN A 41 3.25 1.09 2.82
C ASN A 41 3.02 1.55 1.38
N LYS A 42 2.39 2.73 1.20
CA LYS A 42 2.15 3.33 -0.11
C LYS A 42 3.44 3.76 -0.80
N GLU A 43 4.43 4.26 -0.07
CA GLU A 43 5.75 4.57 -0.61
C GLU A 43 6.46 3.30 -1.10
N ILE A 44 6.45 2.22 -0.31
CA ILE A 44 7.05 0.93 -0.66
C ILE A 44 6.36 0.34 -1.90
N GLU A 45 5.02 0.40 -1.95
CA GLU A 45 4.23 -0.03 -3.10
C GLU A 45 4.59 0.75 -4.37
N SER A 46 4.63 2.08 -4.30
CA SER A 46 5.03 2.95 -5.42
C SER A 46 6.43 2.61 -5.93
N MET A 47 7.38 2.38 -5.02
CA MET A 47 8.74 2.01 -5.40
C MET A 47 8.83 0.64 -6.06
N LEU A 48 8.01 -0.33 -5.62
CA LEU A 48 7.91 -1.64 -6.27
C LEU A 48 7.33 -1.53 -7.68
N GLN A 49 6.28 -0.72 -7.87
CA GLN A 49 5.70 -0.47 -9.19
C GLN A 49 6.73 0.16 -10.14
N GLU A 50 7.47 1.16 -9.67
CA GLU A 50 8.55 1.77 -10.45
C GLU A 50 9.64 0.74 -10.82
N LEU A 51 10.04 -0.14 -9.88
CA LEU A 51 11.03 -1.20 -10.14
C LEU A 51 10.55 -2.21 -11.18
N ILE A 52 9.25 -2.54 -11.16
CA ILE A 52 8.63 -3.45 -12.13
C ILE A 52 8.55 -2.77 -13.50
N ALA A 53 8.15 -1.51 -13.55
CA ALA A 53 8.11 -0.73 -14.79
C ALA A 53 9.50 -0.57 -15.41
N GLU A 54 10.56 -0.38 -14.60
CA GLU A 54 11.96 -0.32 -15.05
C GLU A 54 12.50 -1.69 -15.51
N ALA A 55 12.07 -2.78 -14.89
CA ALA A 55 12.49 -4.13 -15.26
C ALA A 55 11.90 -4.59 -16.61
N GLY A 56 10.86 -3.91 -17.09
CA GLY A 56 10.21 -4.17 -18.38
C GLY A 56 9.04 -5.17 -18.29
N PRO A 57 8.19 -5.22 -19.33
CA PRO A 57 6.92 -5.96 -19.31
C PRO A 57 7.05 -7.48 -19.39
N GLU A 58 8.22 -8.01 -19.75
CA GLU A 58 8.45 -9.45 -19.87
C GLU A 58 9.74 -9.86 -19.16
N GLY A 59 9.61 -10.39 -17.95
CA GLY A 59 10.75 -10.85 -17.17
C GLY A 59 10.33 -11.80 -16.05
N MET A 60 11.17 -12.79 -15.76
CA MET A 60 11.09 -13.55 -14.53
C MET A 60 12.11 -12.99 -13.53
N VAL A 61 11.63 -12.59 -12.37
CA VAL A 61 12.45 -12.05 -11.28
C VAL A 61 12.17 -12.86 -10.03
N THR A 62 13.17 -13.12 -9.18
CA THR A 62 12.90 -13.81 -7.92
C THR A 62 12.40 -12.82 -6.86
N VAL A 63 11.67 -13.34 -5.86
CA VAL A 63 11.23 -12.55 -4.70
C VAL A 63 12.44 -11.91 -3.99
N ASP A 64 13.54 -12.65 -3.90
CA ASP A 64 14.78 -12.18 -3.27
C ASP A 64 15.43 -11.04 -4.07
N ASP A 65 15.48 -11.13 -5.40
CA ASP A 65 16.02 -10.07 -6.25
C ASP A 65 15.21 -8.76 -6.13
N LEU A 66 13.88 -8.85 -6.10
CA LEU A 66 13.02 -7.68 -5.89
C LEU A 66 13.21 -7.07 -4.50
N LYS A 67 13.41 -7.91 -3.48
CA LYS A 67 13.68 -7.46 -2.11
C LYS A 67 15.03 -6.75 -2.02
N VAL A 68 16.07 -7.25 -2.69
CA VAL A 68 17.38 -6.61 -2.77
C VAL A 68 17.26 -5.25 -3.48
N LYS A 69 16.67 -5.20 -4.67
CA LYS A 69 16.48 -3.94 -5.43
C LYS A 69 15.67 -2.91 -4.65
N LEU A 70 14.62 -3.33 -3.96
CA LEU A 70 13.81 -2.44 -3.13
C LEU A 70 14.62 -1.90 -1.93
N ASN A 71 15.42 -2.74 -1.28
CA ASN A 71 16.32 -2.31 -0.21
C ASN A 71 17.41 -1.35 -0.70
N GLU A 72 17.97 -1.57 -1.89
CA GLU A 72 18.94 -0.64 -2.49
C GLU A 72 18.31 0.73 -2.71
N ARG A 73 17.10 0.78 -3.28
CA ARG A 73 16.36 2.01 -3.55
C ARG A 73 15.92 2.73 -2.27
N LEU A 74 15.57 1.98 -1.22
CA LEU A 74 15.30 2.52 0.12
C LEU A 74 16.58 3.06 0.78
N GLY A 75 17.71 2.37 0.60
CA GLY A 75 19.02 2.78 1.11
C GLY A 75 19.48 4.14 0.57
N GLU A 76 19.20 4.43 -0.70
CA GLU A 76 19.42 5.77 -1.30
C GLU A 76 18.63 6.87 -0.58
N LYS A 77 17.44 6.54 -0.08
CA LYS A 77 16.58 7.45 0.72
C LYS A 77 16.89 7.43 2.22
N LYS A 78 17.95 6.73 2.66
CA LYS A 78 18.29 6.48 4.07
C LYS A 78 17.15 5.80 4.85
N ASP A 79 16.34 5.00 4.16
CA ASP A 79 15.30 4.17 4.77
C ASP A 79 15.62 2.69 4.54
N GLN A 80 14.96 1.80 5.27
CA GLN A 80 15.13 0.36 5.11
C GLN A 80 13.81 -0.36 5.38
N ILE A 81 13.62 -1.51 4.71
CA ILE A 81 12.48 -2.39 5.02
C ILE A 81 12.60 -2.78 6.48
N SER A 82 11.60 -2.37 7.28
CA SER A 82 11.64 -2.57 8.72
C SER A 82 11.15 -3.97 9.10
N ASN A 83 10.32 -4.59 8.25
CA ASN A 83 9.78 -5.93 8.46
C ASN A 83 9.46 -6.60 7.11
N ASP A 84 9.70 -7.91 7.01
CA ASP A 84 9.29 -8.74 5.87
C ASP A 84 7.80 -8.63 5.56
N ASN A 85 6.97 -8.42 6.57
CA ASN A 85 5.52 -8.19 6.38
C ASN A 85 5.21 -6.92 5.55
N GLU A 86 6.02 -5.86 5.64
CA GLU A 86 5.83 -4.65 4.83
C GLU A 86 6.05 -4.99 3.35
N PHE A 87 7.14 -5.71 3.06
CA PHE A 87 7.46 -6.17 1.72
C PHE A 87 6.38 -7.09 1.14
N PHE A 88 5.97 -8.13 1.89
CA PHE A 88 4.93 -9.06 1.41
C PHE A 88 3.57 -8.39 1.25
N SER A 89 3.24 -7.39 2.08
CA SER A 89 2.00 -6.63 1.93
C SER A 89 2.00 -5.78 0.66
N ALA A 90 3.10 -5.10 0.35
CA ALA A 90 3.23 -4.31 -0.87
C ALA A 90 3.29 -5.21 -2.11
N LEU A 91 3.99 -6.34 -2.04
CA LEU A 91 4.04 -7.33 -3.12
C LEU A 91 2.66 -7.88 -3.45
N ARG A 92 1.84 -8.16 -2.44
CA ARG A 92 0.45 -8.61 -2.62
C ARG A 92 -0.41 -7.53 -3.27
N ALA A 93 -0.26 -6.27 -2.86
CA ALA A 93 -1.01 -5.16 -3.48
C ALA A 93 -0.70 -5.03 -4.99
N VAL A 94 0.58 -5.18 -5.35
CA VAL A 94 1.04 -5.14 -6.75
C VAL A 94 0.57 -6.37 -7.55
N GLU A 95 0.49 -7.54 -6.91
CA GLU A 95 -0.10 -8.76 -7.51
C GLU A 95 -1.62 -8.58 -7.74
N GLU A 96 -2.34 -7.98 -6.80
CA GLU A 96 -3.77 -7.66 -6.92
C GLU A 96 -4.04 -6.63 -8.04
N GLN A 97 -3.07 -5.76 -8.33
CA GLN A 97 -3.11 -4.83 -9.47
C GLN A 97 -2.81 -5.50 -10.82
N GLY A 98 -2.39 -6.78 -10.83
CA GLY A 98 -2.12 -7.54 -12.04
C GLY A 98 -0.80 -7.22 -12.74
N LEU A 99 0.05 -6.41 -12.12
CA LEU A 99 1.39 -6.04 -12.63
C LEU A 99 2.39 -7.19 -12.53
N ILE A 100 2.13 -8.13 -11.62
CA ILE A 100 2.96 -9.32 -11.42
C ILE A 100 2.10 -10.56 -11.20
N ARG A 101 2.66 -11.71 -11.52
CA ARG A 101 2.10 -13.02 -11.20
C ARG A 101 3.12 -13.83 -10.42
N ARG A 102 2.76 -14.25 -9.20
CA ARG A 102 3.66 -15.08 -8.39
C ARG A 102 3.56 -16.55 -8.75
N GLN A 103 4.70 -17.15 -9.07
CA GLN A 103 4.88 -18.60 -9.23
C GLN A 103 5.87 -19.11 -8.15
N GLY A 104 5.37 -19.25 -6.91
CA GLY A 104 6.19 -19.68 -5.78
C GLY A 104 7.26 -18.65 -5.40
N LYS A 105 8.54 -18.98 -5.66
CA LYS A 105 9.69 -18.09 -5.44
C LYS A 105 10.01 -17.17 -6.63
N GLN A 106 9.39 -17.44 -7.78
CA GLN A 106 9.54 -16.65 -8.98
C GLN A 106 8.34 -15.72 -9.14
N ILE A 107 8.60 -14.54 -9.68
CA ILE A 107 7.63 -13.51 -10.00
C ILE A 107 7.76 -13.25 -11.50
N GLU A 108 6.67 -13.50 -12.20
CA GLU A 108 6.51 -13.19 -13.62
C GLU A 108 5.95 -11.76 -13.71
N LEU A 109 6.71 -10.85 -14.33
CA LEU A 109 6.26 -9.49 -14.61
C LEU A 109 5.25 -9.51 -15.78
N ARG A 110 4.25 -8.63 -15.74
CA ARG A 110 3.21 -8.49 -16.78
C ARG A 110 3.00 -7.07 -17.23
#